data_AF-A0A2E0QZP6-F1
#
_entry.id   AF-A0A2E0QZP6-F1
#
_cell.length_a   1.000
_cell.length_b   1.000
_cell.length_c   1.000
_cell.angle_alpha   90.00
_cell.angle_beta   90.00
_cell.angle_gamma   90.00
#
_symmetry.space_group_name_H-M   'P 1'
#
loop_
_entity.id
_entity.type
_entity.pdbx_description
1 polymer ?
#
loop_
_entity_poly.entity_id
_entity_poly.type
_entity_poly.pdbx_seq_one_letter_code
_entity_poly.pdbx_strand_id
1 'polypeptide(L)'
;MGLFDFLKPRLKPTLSPQVQGEMDKILVAAFPRGKKQIQEETGQLHALLRGKLSKSEAERLLRRTKALLIIAKDKSEERMITSIVEATNGKLTRHEGTLAYQFFTGICGEVYGGGRGDSQEEAIVINATSSIAGIDAEYKWVEANLGRPNADWNIESRMTTQSDDGRWFETFLIEMKDGTKKSVVFDITSFFGRT
;
A
#
# COMPACT_ATOMS: atom_id res chain seq x y z
N MET A 1 48.54 27.38 -0.19
CA MET A 1 47.12 26.98 0.04
C MET A 1 46.57 27.86 1.14
N GLY A 2 45.43 28.52 0.90
CA GLY A 2 44.92 29.60 1.75
C GLY A 2 43.96 29.12 2.85
N LEU A 3 43.98 29.82 3.99
CA LEU A 3 43.26 29.55 5.25
C LEU A 3 41.72 29.62 5.17
N PHE A 4 41.13 29.80 3.97
CA PHE A 4 39.70 30.07 3.77
C PHE A 4 38.96 29.03 2.91
N ASP A 5 39.61 27.90 2.57
CA ASP A 5 38.97 26.83 1.76
C ASP A 5 37.83 26.08 2.51
N PHE A 6 37.64 26.31 3.80
CA PHE A 6 36.57 25.71 4.62
C PHE A 6 35.17 26.33 4.38
N LEU A 7 35.10 27.55 3.80
CA LEU A 7 33.83 28.26 3.60
C LEU A 7 33.12 27.94 2.27
N LYS A 8 33.62 26.97 1.48
CA LYS A 8 32.91 26.56 0.27
C LYS A 8 31.61 25.83 0.67
N PRO A 9 30.44 26.28 0.20
CA PRO A 9 29.20 25.55 0.41
C PRO A 9 29.39 24.15 -0.20
N ARG A 10 29.22 23.11 0.61
CA ARG A 10 29.18 21.72 0.12
C ARG A 10 28.13 21.68 -0.99
N LEU A 11 28.59 21.63 -2.24
CA LEU A 11 27.75 21.42 -3.42
C LEU A 11 26.86 20.22 -3.09
N LYS A 12 25.53 20.44 -3.06
CA LYS A 12 24.58 19.33 -2.98
C LYS A 12 24.97 18.38 -4.10
N PRO A 13 25.29 17.10 -3.82
CA PRO A 13 25.70 16.18 -4.87
C PRO A 13 24.58 16.12 -5.90
N THR A 14 24.86 16.63 -7.11
CA THR A 14 23.98 16.50 -8.25
C THR A 14 23.91 15.02 -8.58
N LEU A 15 22.71 14.46 -8.46
CA LEU A 15 22.47 13.07 -8.84
C LEU A 15 22.83 12.88 -10.32
N SER A 16 23.33 11.70 -10.68
CA SER A 16 23.56 11.41 -12.10
C SER A 16 22.22 11.45 -12.85
N PRO A 17 22.21 11.81 -14.15
CA PRO A 17 20.97 11.84 -14.93
C PRO A 17 20.18 10.53 -14.89
N GLN A 18 20.89 9.40 -14.81
CA GLN A 18 20.29 8.08 -14.67
C GLN A 18 19.57 7.91 -13.32
N VAL A 19 20.22 8.28 -12.22
CA VAL A 19 19.60 8.22 -10.89
C VAL A 19 18.41 9.18 -10.80
N GLN A 20 18.52 10.35 -11.42
CA GLN A 20 17.45 11.33 -11.46
C GLN A 20 16.22 10.78 -12.22
N GLY A 21 16.43 10.16 -13.38
CA GLY A 21 15.35 9.53 -14.14
C GLY A 21 14.64 8.40 -13.38
N GLU A 22 15.37 7.59 -12.61
CA GLU A 22 14.76 6.55 -11.76
C GLU A 22 13.97 7.16 -10.59
N MET A 23 14.45 8.24 -9.98
CA MET A 23 13.69 8.95 -8.94
C MET A 23 12.38 9.54 -9.48
N ASP A 24 12.39 10.07 -10.70
CA ASP A 24 11.19 10.61 -11.34
C ASP A 24 10.15 9.50 -11.59
N LYS A 25 10.58 8.31 -12.05
CA LYS A 25 9.69 7.15 -12.19
C LYS A 25 9.05 6.73 -10.87
N ILE A 26 9.84 6.68 -9.79
CA ILE A 26 9.33 6.34 -8.45
C ILE A 26 8.32 7.38 -7.98
N LEU A 27 8.57 8.67 -8.24
CA LEU A 27 7.63 9.74 -7.86
C LEU A 27 6.31 9.66 -8.64
N VAL A 28 6.37 9.37 -9.94
CA VAL A 28 5.16 9.16 -10.76
C VAL A 28 4.38 7.94 -10.28
N ALA A 29 5.07 6.83 -9.97
CA ALA A 29 4.44 5.64 -9.43
C ALA A 29 3.83 5.87 -8.03
N ALA A 30 4.48 6.64 -7.17
CA ALA A 30 3.98 6.97 -5.83
C ALA A 30 2.80 7.95 -5.84
N PHE A 31 2.80 8.86 -6.82
CA PHE A 31 1.87 9.98 -6.91
C PHE A 31 1.40 10.19 -8.36
N PRO A 32 0.58 9.28 -8.92
CA PRO A 32 0.12 9.39 -10.30
C PRO A 32 -0.73 10.65 -10.55
N ARG A 33 -1.39 11.18 -9.51
CA ARG A 33 -2.13 12.46 -9.57
C ARG A 33 -1.26 13.67 -9.24
N GLY A 34 0.05 13.49 -9.14
CA GLY A 34 1.06 14.54 -8.99
C GLY A 34 0.89 15.37 -7.71
N LYS A 35 1.21 16.68 -7.83
CA LYS A 35 1.27 17.60 -6.68
C LYS A 35 -0.03 17.71 -5.89
N LYS A 36 -1.18 17.63 -6.56
CA LYS A 36 -2.50 17.75 -5.91
C LYS A 36 -2.71 16.62 -4.90
N GLN A 37 -2.42 15.38 -5.30
CA GLN A 37 -2.48 14.23 -4.40
C GLN A 37 -1.52 14.34 -3.23
N ILE A 38 -0.30 14.84 -3.47
CA ILE A 38 0.67 15.04 -2.38
C ILE A 38 0.12 16.02 -1.34
N GLN A 39 -0.52 17.11 -1.78
CA GLN A 39 -1.13 18.09 -0.88
C GLN A 39 -2.32 17.51 -0.10
N GLU A 40 -3.22 16.80 -0.79
CA GLU A 40 -4.38 16.13 -0.17
C GLU A 40 -3.96 15.11 0.89
N GLU A 41 -3.09 14.18 0.52
CA GLU A 41 -2.62 13.11 1.41
C GLU A 41 -1.75 13.66 2.55
N THR A 42 -0.98 14.73 2.33
CA THR A 42 -0.26 15.42 3.41
C THR A 42 -1.23 15.99 4.43
N GLY A 43 -2.32 16.61 3.98
CA GLY A 43 -3.35 17.15 4.85
C GLY A 43 -4.03 16.06 5.68
N GLN A 44 -4.39 14.95 5.04
CA GLN A 44 -4.99 13.79 5.70
C GLN A 44 -4.05 13.15 6.73
N LEU A 45 -2.78 12.90 6.36
CA LEU A 45 -1.79 12.33 7.26
C LEU A 45 -1.52 13.25 8.47
N HIS A 46 -1.41 14.56 8.24
CA HIS A 46 -1.24 15.53 9.32
C HIS A 46 -2.43 15.51 10.30
N ALA A 47 -3.66 15.42 9.79
CA ALA A 47 -4.86 15.33 10.61
C ALA A 47 -4.96 13.99 11.36
N LEU A 48 -4.67 12.88 10.69
CA LEU A 48 -4.63 11.53 11.27
C LEU A 48 -3.67 11.47 12.46
N LEU A 49 -2.49 12.07 12.32
CA LEU A 49 -1.48 12.15 13.36
C LEU A 49 -1.73 13.28 14.38
N ARG A 50 -2.91 13.90 14.35
CA ARG A 50 -3.37 14.94 15.29
C ARG A 50 -2.36 16.07 15.48
N GLY A 51 -1.66 16.45 14.42
CA GLY A 51 -0.66 17.51 14.44
C GLY A 51 0.67 17.17 15.13
N LYS A 52 0.95 15.91 15.48
CA LYS A 52 2.26 15.49 16.02
C LYS A 52 3.43 15.79 15.08
N LEU A 53 3.15 15.82 13.77
CA LEU A 53 4.05 16.31 12.74
C LEU A 53 3.51 17.61 12.16
N SER A 54 4.39 18.58 11.90
CA SER A 54 4.03 19.73 11.06
C SER A 54 3.68 19.27 9.63
N LYS A 55 2.98 20.10 8.86
CA LYS A 55 2.62 19.76 7.46
C LYS A 55 3.84 19.42 6.60
N SER A 56 4.96 20.13 6.78
CA SER A 56 6.19 19.87 6.03
C SER A 56 6.87 18.56 6.44
N GLU A 57 6.77 18.18 7.71
CA GLU A 57 7.25 16.87 8.20
C GLU A 57 6.36 15.73 7.70
N ALA A 58 5.03 15.92 7.70
CA ALA A 58 4.08 14.96 7.14
C ALA A 58 4.31 14.76 5.63
N GLU A 59 4.52 15.83 4.85
CA GLU A 59 4.82 15.72 3.42
C GLU A 59 6.13 14.96 3.19
N ARG A 60 7.17 15.24 3.99
CA ARG A 60 8.45 14.54 3.90
C ARG A 60 8.31 13.05 4.21
N LEU A 61 7.58 12.72 5.27
CA LEU A 61 7.29 11.34 5.64
C LEU A 61 6.50 10.64 4.52
N LEU A 62 5.43 11.26 4.01
CA LEU A 62 4.61 10.75 2.92
C LEU A 62 5.45 10.37 1.69
N ARG A 63 6.27 11.31 1.20
CA ARG A 63 7.14 11.09 0.03
C ARG A 63 8.14 9.97 0.28
N ARG A 64 8.81 9.97 1.44
CA ARG A 64 9.81 8.98 1.80
C ARG A 64 9.21 7.58 1.89
N THR A 65 8.10 7.44 2.60
CA THR A 65 7.50 6.13 2.87
C THR A 65 6.86 5.54 1.61
N LYS A 66 6.16 6.34 0.79
CA LYS A 66 5.63 5.84 -0.49
C LYS A 66 6.74 5.44 -1.48
N ALA A 67 7.81 6.22 -1.56
CA ALA A 67 8.98 5.81 -2.35
C ALA A 67 9.57 4.49 -1.82
N LEU A 68 9.69 4.35 -0.50
CA LEU A 68 10.18 3.12 0.13
C LEU A 68 9.27 1.92 -0.19
N LEU A 69 7.95 2.08 -0.13
CA LEU A 69 6.99 1.02 -0.48
C LEU A 69 7.11 0.56 -1.94
N ILE A 70 7.64 1.39 -2.84
CA ILE A 70 7.87 1.00 -4.23
C ILE A 70 9.20 0.25 -4.39
N ILE A 71 10.27 0.77 -3.80
CA ILE A 71 11.64 0.27 -4.05
C ILE A 71 12.07 -0.85 -3.12
N ALA A 72 11.43 -0.97 -1.94
CA ALA A 72 11.83 -1.94 -0.94
C ALA A 72 11.52 -3.38 -1.40
N LYS A 73 12.53 -4.25 -1.29
CA LYS A 73 12.33 -5.70 -1.43
C LYS A 73 11.46 -6.22 -0.29
N ASP A 74 11.87 -5.95 0.95
CA ASP A 74 11.12 -6.30 2.15
C ASP A 74 10.11 -5.19 2.49
N LYS A 75 8.81 -5.48 2.41
CA LYS A 75 7.74 -4.54 2.72
C LYS A 75 6.96 -4.98 3.96
N SER A 76 7.56 -5.81 4.82
CA SER A 76 6.91 -6.28 6.05
C SER A 76 6.47 -5.10 6.91
N GLU A 77 5.32 -5.25 7.55
CA GLU A 77 4.72 -4.23 8.40
C GLU A 77 5.72 -3.75 9.47
N GLU A 78 6.42 -4.67 10.14
CA GLU A 78 7.39 -4.33 11.19
C GLU A 78 8.54 -3.44 10.69
N ARG A 79 9.10 -3.77 9.51
CA ARG A 79 10.16 -2.98 8.89
C ARG A 79 9.66 -1.60 8.52
N MET A 80 8.46 -1.51 7.95
CA MET A 80 7.87 -0.25 7.51
C MET A 80 7.54 0.67 8.69
N ILE A 81 6.94 0.13 9.76
CA ILE A 81 6.63 0.86 10.99
C ILE A 81 7.92 1.39 11.63
N THR A 82 8.95 0.54 11.76
CA THR A 82 10.26 0.94 12.29
C THR A 82 10.85 2.09 11.48
N SER A 83 10.86 1.98 10.15
CA SER A 83 11.37 3.05 9.29
C SER A 83 10.56 4.35 9.40
N ILE A 84 9.25 4.28 9.62
CA ILE A 84 8.40 5.47 9.83
C ILE A 84 8.77 6.16 11.14
N VAL A 85 8.85 5.41 12.24
CA VAL A 85 9.20 5.94 13.56
C VAL A 85 10.58 6.60 13.53
N GLU A 86 11.58 5.91 12.98
CA GLU A 86 12.93 6.42 12.84
C GLU A 86 13.00 7.68 11.96
N ALA A 87 12.26 7.70 10.83
CA ALA A 87 12.24 8.86 9.93
C ALA A 87 11.68 10.14 10.59
N THR A 88 10.95 10.00 11.69
CA THR A 88 10.39 11.12 12.47
C THR A 88 11.21 11.45 13.72
N ASN A 89 12.38 10.83 13.91
CA ASN A 89 13.24 10.97 15.08
C ASN A 89 12.47 10.71 16.40
N GLY A 90 11.59 9.71 16.41
CA GLY A 90 10.81 9.33 17.59
C GLY A 90 9.65 10.26 17.95
N LYS A 91 9.31 11.26 17.12
CA LYS A 91 8.10 12.07 17.33
C LYS A 91 6.82 11.24 17.24
N LEU A 92 6.83 10.18 16.43
CA LEU A 92 5.78 9.18 16.38
C LEU A 92 6.15 8.00 17.27
N THR A 93 5.20 7.55 18.08
CA THR A 93 5.27 6.26 18.76
C THR A 93 5.03 5.12 17.76
N ARG A 94 5.26 3.87 18.19
CA ARG A 94 4.94 2.69 17.37
C ARG A 94 3.47 2.66 16.95
N HIS A 95 2.55 3.05 17.83
CA HIS A 95 1.12 3.12 17.50
C HIS A 95 0.82 4.12 16.38
N GLU A 96 1.40 5.34 16.44
CA GLU A 96 1.26 6.28 15.33
C GLU A 96 1.97 5.83 14.05
N GLY A 97 3.08 5.11 14.19
CA GLY A 97 3.75 4.44 13.08
C GLY A 97 2.83 3.44 12.39
N THR A 98 2.08 2.64 13.15
CA THR A 98 1.04 1.73 12.62
C THR A 98 -0.05 2.51 11.89
N LEU A 99 -0.62 3.57 12.49
CA LEU A 99 -1.65 4.37 11.82
C LEU A 99 -1.15 4.97 10.50
N ALA A 100 0.08 5.48 10.47
CA ALA A 100 0.70 5.99 9.26
C ALA A 100 0.93 4.87 8.22
N TYR A 101 1.40 3.69 8.64
CA TYR A 101 1.54 2.53 7.76
C TYR A 101 0.21 2.15 7.11
N GLN A 102 -0.85 2.00 7.91
CA GLN A 102 -2.20 1.68 7.43
C GLN A 102 -2.73 2.76 6.46
N PHE A 103 -2.41 4.03 6.71
CA PHE A 103 -2.73 5.12 5.79
C PHE A 103 -2.01 4.98 4.44
N PHE A 104 -0.73 4.57 4.43
CA PHE A 104 0.03 4.44 3.19
C PHE A 104 -0.32 3.19 2.37
N THR A 105 -0.66 2.09 3.03
CA THR A 105 -0.92 0.80 2.38
C THR A 105 -2.41 0.53 2.17
N GLY A 106 -3.28 1.19 2.93
CA GLY A 106 -4.70 0.86 2.98
C GLY A 106 -4.97 -0.52 3.60
N ILE A 107 -4.02 -1.07 4.35
CA ILE A 107 -4.12 -2.40 4.99
C ILE A 107 -4.23 -2.23 6.51
N CYS A 108 -5.01 -3.07 7.17
CA CYS A 108 -5.11 -3.11 8.64
C CYS A 108 -4.63 -4.47 9.18
N GLY A 109 -3.36 -4.57 9.58
CA GLY A 109 -2.76 -5.81 10.10
C GLY A 109 -2.39 -6.82 8.99
N GLU A 110 -2.56 -8.11 9.25
CA GLU A 110 -2.29 -9.16 8.26
C GLU A 110 -3.26 -9.04 7.08
N VAL A 111 -2.73 -8.88 5.86
CA VAL A 111 -3.52 -8.62 4.64
C VAL A 111 -4.60 -9.69 4.41
N TYR A 112 -4.24 -10.96 4.62
CA TYR A 112 -5.08 -12.12 4.40
C TYR A 112 -5.30 -12.88 5.71
N GLY A 113 -6.54 -13.27 5.99
CA GLY A 113 -6.91 -14.19 7.07
C GLY A 113 -8.07 -15.09 6.63
N GLY A 114 -8.78 -15.68 7.60
CA GLY A 114 -9.94 -16.53 7.32
C GLY A 114 -9.57 -17.93 6.83
N GLY A 115 -10.39 -18.47 5.92
CA GLY A 115 -10.30 -19.85 5.42
C GLY A 115 -9.65 -19.98 4.05
N ARG A 116 -9.99 -21.05 3.33
CA ARG A 116 -9.40 -21.43 2.03
C ARG A 116 -10.01 -20.74 0.81
N GLY A 117 -11.17 -20.11 0.96
CA GLY A 117 -11.88 -19.36 -0.07
C GLY A 117 -12.73 -20.21 -1.02
N ASP A 118 -13.05 -21.45 -0.67
CA ASP A 118 -13.91 -22.33 -1.49
C ASP A 118 -15.41 -22.17 -1.19
N SER A 119 -15.78 -21.51 -0.09
CA SER A 119 -17.15 -21.13 0.26
C SER A 119 -17.19 -19.81 1.05
N GLN A 120 -18.39 -19.32 1.39
CA GLN A 120 -18.56 -18.12 2.23
C GLN A 120 -18.12 -18.35 3.67
N GLU A 121 -18.31 -19.56 4.20
CA GLU A 121 -17.88 -19.97 5.55
C GLU A 121 -16.36 -20.00 5.66
N GLU A 122 -15.71 -20.50 4.61
CA GLU A 122 -14.25 -20.59 4.48
C GLU A 122 -13.66 -19.40 3.71
N ALA A 123 -14.38 -18.27 3.60
CA ALA A 123 -13.93 -17.15 2.79
C ALA A 123 -12.55 -16.61 3.25
N ILE A 124 -11.76 -16.16 2.28
CA ILE A 124 -10.49 -15.47 2.54
C ILE A 124 -10.83 -14.06 3.01
N VAL A 125 -10.47 -13.72 4.23
CA VAL A 125 -10.71 -12.39 4.79
C VAL A 125 -9.62 -11.44 4.30
N ILE A 126 -10.03 -10.36 3.64
CA ILE A 126 -9.11 -9.29 3.23
C ILE A 126 -9.21 -8.16 4.25
N ASN A 127 -8.10 -7.87 4.94
CA ASN A 127 -8.05 -6.79 5.92
C ASN A 127 -7.54 -5.49 5.28
N ALA A 128 -8.46 -4.73 4.69
CA ALA A 128 -8.17 -3.45 4.07
C ALA A 128 -9.02 -2.32 4.67
N THR A 129 -8.54 -1.10 4.54
CA THR A 129 -9.21 0.13 5.00
C THR A 129 -9.84 0.91 3.85
N SER A 130 -9.55 0.55 2.60
CA SER A 130 -10.10 1.16 1.38
C SER A 130 -10.36 0.11 0.31
N SER A 131 -11.31 0.40 -0.60
CA SER A 131 -11.61 -0.49 -1.73
C SER A 131 -10.42 -0.67 -2.66
N ILE A 132 -9.59 0.36 -2.84
CA ILE A 132 -8.42 0.27 -3.72
C ILE A 132 -7.42 -0.78 -3.18
N ALA A 133 -7.10 -0.71 -1.89
CA ALA A 133 -6.17 -1.66 -1.27
C ALA A 133 -6.79 -3.06 -1.15
N GLY A 134 -8.09 -3.14 -0.85
CA GLY A 134 -8.82 -4.41 -0.79
C GLY A 134 -8.82 -5.14 -2.13
N ILE A 135 -9.19 -4.44 -3.21
CA ILE A 135 -9.21 -5.01 -4.56
C ILE A 135 -7.80 -5.43 -5.00
N ASP A 136 -6.78 -4.59 -4.78
CA ASP A 136 -5.39 -4.96 -5.10
C ASP A 136 -4.95 -6.24 -4.35
N ALA A 137 -5.37 -6.40 -3.08
CA ALA A 137 -5.13 -7.62 -2.31
C ALA A 137 -5.85 -8.85 -2.88
N GLU A 138 -7.11 -8.73 -3.33
CA GLU A 138 -7.83 -9.83 -3.99
C GLU A 138 -7.03 -10.39 -5.17
N TYR A 139 -6.62 -9.53 -6.11
CA TYR A 139 -5.86 -9.93 -7.30
C TYR A 139 -4.49 -10.52 -6.94
N LYS A 140 -3.77 -9.94 -5.98
CA LYS A 140 -2.48 -10.47 -5.52
C LYS A 140 -2.60 -11.83 -4.87
N TRP A 141 -3.68 -12.08 -4.13
CA TRP A 141 -3.93 -13.40 -3.55
C TRP A 141 -4.12 -14.43 -4.66
N VAL A 142 -4.95 -14.12 -5.65
CA VAL A 142 -5.19 -15.02 -6.80
C VAL A 142 -3.90 -15.28 -7.55
N GLU A 143 -3.10 -14.24 -7.81
CA GLU A 143 -1.82 -14.40 -8.51
C GLU A 143 -0.85 -15.30 -7.74
N ALA A 144 -0.73 -15.10 -6.43
CA ALA A 144 0.16 -15.88 -5.59
C ALA A 144 -0.24 -17.36 -5.49
N ASN A 145 -1.54 -17.67 -5.55
CA ASN A 145 -2.06 -19.03 -5.33
C ASN A 145 -2.34 -19.79 -6.64
N LEU A 146 -2.71 -19.09 -7.72
CA LEU A 146 -3.13 -19.70 -8.97
C LEU A 146 -2.17 -19.43 -10.14
N GLY A 147 -1.16 -18.58 -9.97
CA GLY A 147 -0.17 -18.26 -11.01
C GLY A 147 -0.43 -16.90 -11.66
N ARG A 148 0.11 -16.67 -12.85
CA ARG A 148 0.08 -15.33 -13.48
C ARG A 148 -1.24 -15.07 -14.22
N PRO A 149 -1.83 -13.86 -14.08
CA PRO A 149 -3.02 -13.48 -14.84
C PRO A 149 -2.77 -13.53 -16.35
N ASN A 150 -3.76 -13.96 -17.11
CA ASN A 150 -3.74 -14.15 -18.57
C ASN A 150 -2.72 -15.18 -19.11
N ALA A 151 -1.95 -15.83 -18.25
CA ALA A 151 -1.04 -16.90 -18.63
C ALA A 151 -1.47 -18.24 -18.04
N ASP A 152 -1.83 -18.25 -16.74
CA ASP A 152 -2.23 -19.44 -16.01
C ASP A 152 -3.75 -19.45 -15.72
N TRP A 153 -4.38 -18.28 -15.67
CA TRP A 153 -5.81 -18.12 -15.41
C TRP A 153 -6.39 -16.81 -15.95
N ASN A 154 -7.72 -16.78 -16.12
CA ASN A 154 -8.53 -15.60 -16.42
C ASN A 154 -9.73 -15.52 -15.46
N ILE A 155 -10.16 -14.31 -15.09
CA ILE A 155 -11.43 -14.13 -14.37
C ILE A 155 -12.55 -14.13 -15.39
N GLU A 156 -13.43 -15.12 -15.31
CA GLU A 156 -14.64 -15.24 -16.13
C GLU A 156 -15.71 -14.28 -15.63
N SER A 157 -15.93 -14.21 -14.32
CA SER A 157 -16.90 -13.30 -13.72
C SER A 157 -16.57 -12.95 -12.27
N ARG A 158 -17.16 -11.84 -11.82
CA ARG A 158 -17.13 -11.37 -10.42
C ARG A 158 -18.55 -11.18 -9.94
N MET A 159 -18.83 -11.61 -8.72
CA MET A 159 -20.15 -11.46 -8.11
C MET A 159 -20.02 -11.04 -6.66
N THR A 160 -20.61 -9.89 -6.34
CA THR A 160 -20.68 -9.39 -4.97
C THR A 160 -22.02 -9.79 -4.35
N THR A 161 -21.98 -10.39 -3.16
CA THR A 161 -23.17 -10.82 -2.42
C THR A 161 -23.11 -10.37 -0.97
N GLN A 162 -24.27 -10.03 -0.42
CA GLN A 162 -24.42 -9.81 1.02
C GLN A 162 -25.06 -11.05 1.65
N SER A 163 -24.53 -11.50 2.79
CA SER A 163 -25.15 -12.56 3.60
C SER A 163 -26.17 -11.98 4.59
N ASP A 164 -27.00 -12.87 5.16
CA ASP A 164 -28.03 -12.50 6.13
C ASP A 164 -27.45 -11.88 7.42
N ASP A 165 -26.20 -12.20 7.78
CA ASP A 165 -25.49 -11.63 8.92
C ASP A 165 -24.83 -10.26 8.62
N GLY A 166 -25.01 -9.74 7.41
CA GLY A 166 -24.54 -8.42 6.99
C GLY A 166 -23.11 -8.38 6.45
N ARG A 167 -22.42 -9.53 6.36
CA ARG A 167 -21.10 -9.62 5.70
C ARG A 167 -21.24 -9.45 4.19
N TRP A 168 -20.18 -8.92 3.58
CA TRP A 168 -20.07 -8.72 2.14
C TRP A 168 -18.99 -9.63 1.58
N PHE A 169 -19.34 -10.37 0.53
CA PHE A 169 -18.44 -11.28 -0.14
C PHE A 169 -18.29 -10.90 -1.60
N GLU A 170 -17.07 -11.08 -2.13
CA GLU A 170 -16.78 -11.06 -3.55
C GLU A 170 -16.38 -12.46 -3.99
N THR A 171 -17.02 -12.97 -5.04
CA THR A 171 -16.72 -14.28 -5.61
C THR A 171 -16.12 -14.09 -7.00
N PHE A 172 -14.91 -14.60 -7.20
CA PHE A 172 -14.30 -14.70 -8.53
C PHE A 172 -14.56 -16.09 -9.09
N LEU A 173 -15.17 -16.16 -10.28
CA LEU A 173 -15.15 -17.35 -11.10
C LEU A 173 -13.95 -17.26 -12.04
N ILE A 174 -13.02 -18.21 -11.89
CA ILE A 174 -11.72 -18.21 -12.55
C ILE A 174 -11.64 -19.42 -13.47
N GLU A 175 -11.30 -19.17 -14.73
CA GLU A 175 -10.97 -20.21 -15.70
C GLU A 175 -9.45 -20.38 -15.75
N MET A 176 -8.99 -21.58 -15.42
CA MET A 176 -7.59 -21.98 -15.52
C MET A 176 -7.23 -22.25 -17.00
N LYS A 177 -5.94 -22.20 -17.34
CA LYS A 177 -5.46 -22.46 -18.70
C LYS A 177 -5.86 -23.83 -19.26
N ASP A 178 -6.03 -24.83 -18.40
CA ASP A 178 -6.46 -26.18 -18.80
C ASP A 178 -7.99 -26.29 -19.02
N GLY A 179 -8.72 -25.17 -18.89
CA GLY A 179 -10.19 -25.09 -18.99
C GLY A 179 -10.93 -25.39 -17.68
N THR A 180 -10.21 -25.76 -16.61
CA THR A 180 -10.83 -26.00 -15.30
C THR A 180 -11.37 -24.70 -14.72
N LYS A 181 -12.58 -24.73 -14.16
CA LYS A 181 -13.16 -23.58 -13.45
C LYS A 181 -12.98 -23.71 -11.95
N LYS A 182 -12.63 -22.61 -11.29
CA LYS A 182 -12.49 -22.49 -9.84
C LYS A 182 -13.23 -21.25 -9.35
N SER A 183 -13.90 -21.37 -8.21
CA SER A 183 -14.42 -20.21 -7.49
C SER A 183 -13.48 -19.85 -6.35
N VAL A 184 -13.26 -18.55 -6.13
CA VAL A 184 -12.57 -18.02 -4.95
C VAL A 184 -13.48 -16.99 -4.30
N VAL A 185 -13.75 -17.16 -3.01
CA VAL A 185 -14.64 -16.31 -2.21
C VAL A 185 -13.80 -15.49 -1.23
N PHE A 186 -13.95 -14.17 -1.30
CA PHE A 186 -13.32 -13.20 -0.42
C PHE A 186 -14.35 -12.55 0.49
N ASP A 187 -14.06 -12.44 1.78
CA ASP A 187 -14.79 -11.55 2.69
C ASP A 187 -14.18 -10.15 2.59
N ILE A 188 -14.99 -9.24 2.04
CA ILE A 188 -14.63 -7.86 1.75
C ILE A 188 -15.32 -6.87 2.69
N THR A 189 -15.96 -7.37 3.75
CA THR A 189 -16.74 -6.58 4.72
C THR A 189 -15.94 -5.41 5.29
N SER A 190 -14.64 -5.59 5.47
CA SER A 190 -13.75 -4.58 6.06
C SER A 190 -13.58 -3.34 5.17
N PHE A 191 -13.80 -3.43 3.86
CA PHE A 191 -13.52 -2.34 2.93
C PHE A 191 -14.64 -2.05 1.93
N PHE A 192 -15.68 -2.88 1.84
CA PHE A 192 -16.79 -2.65 0.91
C PHE A 192 -17.43 -1.26 1.14
N GLY A 193 -17.56 -0.50 0.05
CA GLY A 193 -18.10 0.88 0.09
C GLY A 193 -17.15 1.94 0.67
N ARG A 194 -15.91 1.58 1.06
CA ARG A 194 -14.91 2.55 1.56
C ARG A 194 -14.05 3.07 0.42
N THR A 195 -13.93 4.40 0.30
CA THR A 195 -13.09 5.08 -0.71
C THR A 195 -11.72 5.40 -0.18
#